data_AF-A0A0S9R0B2-F1
#
_entry.id   AF-A0A0S9R0B2-F1
#
_cell.length_a   1.000
_cell.length_b   1.000
_cell.length_c   1.000
_cell.angle_alpha   90.00
_cell.angle_beta   90.00
_cell.angle_gamma   90.00
#
_symmetry.space_group_name_H-M   'P 1'
#
loop_
_entity.id
_entity.type
_entity.pdbx_description
1 polymer ?
#
loop_
_entity_poly.entity_id
_entity_poly.type
_entity_poly.pdbx_seq_one_letter_code
_entity_poly.pdbx_strand_id
1 'polypeptide(L)'
;MSRTTLPDGSIRYAPDRGHRAPTTKARRRSSLAAVAVVLPVGLVGLRGIGLEAGLWVVGVTAAVTLLGVVVWRLTLPSQHTVTVSRTHVTFRSYGRTRVLAVDEHLRGSLLVLTYQHGFEVPYLVVDGTGRPFRLNVEMWSEDDLEAIIRHLPNHASASEPLDAATVEREFPGLLPFSTRHPNRFAVAFVAATVAVVIAVGVVVTAVTAERDDDEEYEPVATVTPSVRPDLSREADGRQNRLQADVQRLLGEDDDWSSQDPTIRDCADGSYQRILTWTNDAPRERYTQDDRQDVAEAARRAGLVERDVEQEGDAVTGLRYLDAETLASLQVDVSDGILTVTTDSACSSADQP
;
A
#
# COMPACT_ATOMS: atom_id res chain seq x y z
N MET A 1 -0.88 -24.04 31.44
CA MET A 1 -2.22 -24.18 30.80
C MET A 1 -3.30 -24.06 31.85
N SER A 2 -4.45 -23.44 31.51
CA SER A 2 -5.61 -23.45 32.41
C SER A 2 -6.51 -24.64 32.08
N ARG A 3 -6.65 -25.56 33.03
CA ARG A 3 -7.62 -26.66 32.99
C ARG A 3 -8.83 -26.29 33.83
N THR A 4 -10.02 -26.41 33.26
CA THR A 4 -11.28 -26.14 33.96
C THR A 4 -12.24 -27.30 33.73
N THR A 5 -12.65 -27.95 34.80
CA THR A 5 -13.73 -28.94 34.75
C THR A 5 -15.06 -28.20 34.73
N LEU A 6 -15.89 -28.46 33.73
CA LEU A 6 -17.21 -27.86 33.58
C LEU A 6 -18.26 -28.66 34.36
N PRO A 7 -19.46 -28.06 34.65
CA PRO A 7 -20.51 -28.71 35.44
C PRO A 7 -21.03 -30.03 34.86
N ASP A 8 -20.90 -30.23 33.54
CA ASP A 8 -21.28 -31.45 32.82
C ASP A 8 -20.20 -32.55 32.87
N GLY A 9 -19.10 -32.31 33.59
CA GLY A 9 -17.96 -33.22 33.69
C GLY A 9 -17.01 -33.17 32.49
N SER A 10 -17.24 -32.29 31.52
CA SER A 10 -16.30 -32.05 30.43
C SER A 10 -15.08 -31.25 30.92
N ILE A 11 -13.94 -31.45 30.27
CA ILE A 11 -12.69 -30.78 30.64
C ILE A 11 -12.35 -29.78 29.54
N ARG A 12 -12.28 -28.50 29.92
CA ARG A 12 -11.83 -27.42 29.06
C ARG A 12 -10.36 -27.12 29.31
N TYR A 13 -9.61 -27.10 28.22
CA TYR A 13 -8.22 -26.68 28.14
C TYR A 13 -8.14 -25.34 27.44
N ALA A 14 -7.38 -24.42 28.03
CA ALA A 14 -7.00 -23.16 27.42
C ALA A 14 -5.48 -22.96 27.54
N PRO A 15 -4.82 -22.49 26.46
CA PRO A 15 -3.38 -22.29 26.46
C PRO A 15 -3.00 -21.29 27.55
N ASP A 16 -1.84 -21.50 28.16
CA ASP A 16 -1.34 -20.57 29.16
C ASP A 16 -0.93 -19.26 28.51
N ARG A 17 -1.40 -18.13 29.04
CA ARG A 17 -0.90 -16.81 28.59
C ARG A 17 0.57 -16.61 28.96
N GLY A 18 1.06 -17.32 29.97
CA GLY A 18 2.46 -17.27 30.40
C GLY A 18 3.39 -18.24 29.66
N HIS A 19 2.88 -19.14 28.82
CA HIS A 19 3.73 -20.11 28.13
C HIS A 19 4.55 -19.41 27.05
N ARG A 20 5.80 -19.10 27.38
CA ARG A 20 6.83 -18.79 26.40
C ARG A 20 7.27 -20.12 25.82
N ALA A 21 6.95 -20.38 24.55
CA ALA A 21 7.43 -21.55 23.82
C ALA A 21 8.92 -21.80 24.16
N PRO A 22 9.33 -23.05 24.43
CA PRO A 22 10.70 -23.37 24.78
C PRO A 22 11.63 -22.76 23.74
N THR A 23 12.69 -22.11 24.21
CA THR A 23 13.67 -21.40 23.39
C THR A 23 14.52 -22.39 22.61
N THR A 24 13.92 -23.15 21.70
CA THR A 24 14.66 -23.86 20.68
C THR A 24 15.28 -22.82 19.74
N LYS A 25 16.39 -23.21 19.11
CA LYS A 25 17.21 -22.39 18.17
C LYS A 25 16.39 -21.69 17.06
N ALA A 26 15.10 -22.04 16.91
CA ALA A 26 14.09 -21.38 16.08
C ALA A 26 13.99 -19.86 16.29
N ARG A 27 14.19 -19.33 17.52
CA ARG A 27 14.07 -17.87 17.76
C ARG A 27 15.13 -17.02 17.02
N ARG A 28 16.34 -17.56 16.79
CA ARG A 28 17.36 -16.86 15.99
C ARG A 28 17.02 -16.83 14.50
N ARG A 29 16.24 -17.80 14.01
CA ARG A 29 15.90 -17.93 12.59
C ARG A 29 14.57 -17.24 12.23
N SER A 30 13.61 -17.14 13.13
CA SER A 30 12.37 -16.38 12.89
C SER A 30 12.59 -14.86 12.90
N SER A 31 13.52 -14.36 13.72
CA SER A 31 14.01 -12.98 13.60
C SER A 31 14.73 -12.75 12.26
N LEU A 32 15.49 -13.74 11.76
CA LEU A 32 16.10 -13.68 10.43
C LEU A 32 15.06 -13.69 9.31
N ALA A 33 13.92 -14.39 9.47
CA ALA A 33 12.85 -14.42 8.47
C ALA A 33 12.09 -13.09 8.38
N ALA A 34 11.80 -12.44 9.52
CA ALA A 34 11.24 -11.08 9.53
C ALA A 34 12.21 -10.07 8.90
N VAL A 35 13.51 -10.18 9.22
CA VAL A 35 14.57 -9.38 8.59
C VAL A 35 14.65 -9.66 7.08
N ALA A 36 14.50 -10.91 6.65
CA ALA A 36 14.59 -11.32 5.24
C ALA A 36 13.42 -10.84 4.36
N VAL A 37 12.26 -10.49 4.94
CA VAL A 37 11.14 -9.88 4.20
C VAL A 37 11.29 -8.35 4.16
N VAL A 38 11.76 -7.74 5.25
CA VAL A 38 11.95 -6.28 5.33
C VAL A 38 13.11 -5.80 4.44
N LEU A 39 14.19 -6.58 4.35
CA LEU A 39 15.39 -6.21 3.57
C LEU A 39 15.16 -6.03 2.06
N PRO A 40 14.52 -6.96 1.32
CA PRO A 40 14.31 -6.80 -0.12
C PRO A 40 13.29 -5.70 -0.44
N VAL A 41 12.23 -5.54 0.36
CA VAL A 41 11.27 -4.43 0.18
C VAL A 41 11.96 -3.08 0.40
N GLY A 42 12.82 -2.99 1.41
CA GLY A 42 13.65 -1.81 1.65
C GLY A 42 14.66 -1.51 0.55
N LEU A 43 15.32 -2.53 0.01
CA LEU A 43 16.31 -2.36 -1.07
C LEU A 43 15.68 -1.92 -2.39
N VAL A 44 14.46 -2.37 -2.70
CA VAL A 44 13.72 -1.95 -3.90
C VAL A 44 13.26 -0.50 -3.76
N GLY A 45 12.78 -0.09 -2.58
CA GLY A 45 12.43 1.32 -2.30
C GLY A 45 13.63 2.27 -2.36
N LEU A 46 14.78 1.86 -1.81
CA LEU A 46 15.99 2.69 -1.78
C LEU A 46 16.59 2.98 -3.16
N ARG A 47 16.41 2.08 -4.14
CA ARG A 47 16.98 2.25 -5.49
C ARG A 47 16.11 3.08 -6.44
N GLY A 48 14.80 3.14 -6.21
CA GLY A 48 13.87 3.77 -7.15
C GLY A 48 13.39 5.17 -6.76
N ILE A 49 13.36 5.50 -5.47
CA ILE A 49 12.57 6.65 -4.95
C ILE A 49 13.45 7.64 -4.16
N GLY A 50 14.78 7.45 -4.15
CA GLY A 50 15.70 8.28 -3.36
C GLY A 50 15.74 7.88 -1.88
N LEU A 51 16.80 8.33 -1.20
CA LEU A 51 17.16 7.86 0.15
C LEU A 51 16.12 8.24 1.21
N GLU A 52 15.52 9.43 1.09
CA GLU A 52 14.54 9.95 2.07
C GLU A 52 13.22 9.18 2.02
N ALA A 53 12.63 9.01 0.84
CA ALA A 53 11.40 8.23 0.68
C ALA A 53 11.62 6.74 0.97
N GLY A 54 12.80 6.19 0.61
CA GLY A 54 13.16 4.81 0.90
C GLY A 54 13.19 4.49 2.40
N LEU A 55 13.70 5.42 3.23
CA LEU A 55 13.72 5.25 4.69
C LEU A 55 12.32 5.23 5.30
N TRP A 56 11.40 6.06 4.80
CA TRP A 56 10.00 6.06 5.24
C TRP A 56 9.30 4.74 4.92
N VAL A 57 9.46 4.22 3.70
CA VAL A 57 8.88 2.93 3.31
C VAL A 57 9.40 1.79 4.20
N VAL A 58 10.70 1.76 4.49
CA VAL A 58 11.29 0.78 5.41
C VAL A 58 10.74 0.95 6.82
N GLY A 59 10.66 2.18 7.32
CA GLY A 59 10.14 2.48 8.65
C GLY A 59 8.68 2.05 8.84
N VAL A 60 7.81 2.40 7.89
CA VAL A 60 6.40 2.02 7.89
C VAL A 60 6.25 0.50 7.77
N THR A 61 6.98 -0.15 6.86
CA THR A 61 6.94 -1.61 6.70
C THR A 61 7.37 -2.31 7.99
N ALA A 62 8.45 -1.83 8.63
CA ALA A 62 8.92 -2.37 9.90
C ALA A 62 7.89 -2.16 11.03
N ALA A 63 7.29 -0.97 11.11
CA ALA A 63 6.27 -0.64 12.11
C ALA A 63 5.01 -1.51 11.95
N VAL A 64 4.49 -1.65 10.73
CA VAL A 64 3.32 -2.50 10.42
C VAL A 64 3.63 -3.96 10.72
N THR A 65 4.83 -4.44 10.37
CA THR A 65 5.24 -5.81 10.67
C THR A 65 5.32 -6.05 12.18
N LEU A 66 5.94 -5.13 12.92
CA LEU A 66 6.03 -5.21 14.39
C LEU A 66 4.64 -5.17 15.04
N LEU A 67 3.78 -4.24 14.62
CA LEU A 67 2.43 -4.14 15.12
C LEU A 67 1.63 -5.41 14.82
N GLY A 68 1.73 -5.93 13.59
CA GLY A 68 1.12 -7.19 13.19
C GLY A 68 1.57 -8.35 14.07
N VAL A 69 2.88 -8.47 14.33
CA VAL A 69 3.44 -9.49 15.23
C VAL A 69 2.95 -9.32 16.67
N VAL A 70 2.86 -8.09 17.18
CA VAL A 70 2.35 -7.80 18.53
C VAL A 70 0.87 -8.15 18.64
N VAL A 71 0.03 -7.68 17.71
CA VAL A 71 -1.40 -7.99 17.67
C VAL A 71 -1.61 -9.49 17.55
N TRP A 72 -0.88 -10.15 16.66
CA TRP A 72 -0.88 -11.61 16.51
C TRP A 72 -0.55 -12.27 17.87
N ARG A 73 0.60 -11.94 18.48
CA ARG A 73 1.02 -12.49 19.78
C ARG A 73 0.00 -12.27 20.91
N LEU A 74 -0.65 -11.11 20.97
CA LEU A 74 -1.58 -10.76 22.04
C LEU A 74 -2.96 -11.39 21.86
N THR A 75 -3.44 -11.52 20.62
CA THR A 75 -4.82 -11.96 20.33
C THR A 75 -4.94 -13.46 20.16
N LEU A 76 -3.92 -14.13 19.58
CA LEU A 76 -3.96 -15.56 19.26
C LEU A 76 -4.25 -16.47 20.47
N PRO A 77 -3.53 -16.37 21.60
CA PRO A 77 -3.62 -17.41 22.63
C PRO A 77 -5.01 -17.43 23.27
N SER A 78 -5.70 -16.29 23.26
CA SER A 78 -7.02 -16.15 23.89
C SER A 78 -8.15 -16.89 23.15
N GLN A 79 -7.92 -17.34 21.90
CA GLN A 79 -9.00 -17.82 21.02
C GLN A 79 -8.96 -19.33 20.75
N HIS A 80 -7.92 -20.02 21.22
CA HIS A 80 -7.79 -21.47 21.07
C HIS A 80 -8.25 -22.18 22.34
N THR A 81 -9.35 -22.92 22.29
CA THR A 81 -9.77 -23.75 23.44
C THR A 81 -10.21 -25.12 22.97
N VAL A 82 -9.81 -26.14 23.72
CA VAL A 82 -10.20 -27.53 23.49
C VAL A 82 -11.10 -27.95 24.63
N THR A 83 -12.28 -28.47 24.34
CA THR A 83 -13.14 -29.06 25.37
C THR A 83 -13.36 -30.52 25.03
N VAL A 84 -12.94 -31.40 25.94
CA VAL A 84 -13.10 -32.84 25.82
C VAL A 84 -14.28 -33.26 26.70
N SER A 85 -15.33 -33.78 26.08
CA SER A 85 -16.48 -34.36 26.77
C SER A 85 -16.58 -35.86 26.49
N ARG A 86 -17.53 -36.56 27.12
CA ARG A 86 -17.75 -37.99 26.86
C ARG A 86 -18.28 -38.31 25.47
N THR A 87 -18.94 -37.35 24.83
CA THR A 87 -19.64 -37.55 23.54
C THR A 87 -19.01 -36.79 22.39
N HIS A 88 -18.31 -35.69 22.67
CA HIS A 88 -17.71 -34.85 21.65
C HIS A 88 -16.38 -34.23 22.12
N VAL A 89 -15.48 -34.02 21.17
CA VAL A 89 -14.31 -33.16 21.32
C VAL A 89 -14.56 -31.88 20.52
N THR A 90 -14.47 -30.74 21.18
CA THR A 90 -14.66 -29.43 20.53
C THR A 90 -13.37 -28.65 20.54
N PHE A 91 -13.05 -28.07 19.38
CA PHE A 91 -11.95 -27.14 19.22
C PHE A 91 -12.47 -25.81 18.70
N ARG A 92 -12.28 -24.76 19.49
CA ARG A 92 -12.58 -23.38 19.09
C ARG A 92 -11.29 -22.68 18.68
N SER A 93 -11.33 -22.01 17.55
CA SER A 93 -10.21 -21.30 16.93
C SER A 93 -10.74 -20.17 16.05
N TYR A 94 -10.35 -18.92 16.32
CA TYR A 94 -10.75 -17.72 15.55
C TYR A 94 -12.25 -17.64 15.23
N GLY A 95 -13.09 -17.76 16.26
CA GLY A 95 -14.56 -17.72 16.10
C GLY A 95 -15.16 -18.92 15.37
N ARG A 96 -14.35 -19.87 14.88
CA ARG A 96 -14.80 -21.14 14.30
C ARG A 96 -14.75 -22.24 15.35
N THR A 97 -15.78 -23.05 15.41
CA THR A 97 -15.85 -24.23 16.27
C THR A 97 -15.84 -25.48 15.39
N ARG A 98 -14.92 -26.39 15.67
CA ARG A 98 -14.88 -27.75 15.12
C ARG A 98 -15.35 -28.71 16.19
N VAL A 99 -16.17 -29.67 15.80
CA VAL A 99 -16.72 -30.69 16.69
C VAL A 99 -16.42 -32.04 16.05
N LEU A 100 -15.85 -32.95 16.83
CA LEU A 100 -15.72 -34.37 16.49
C LEU A 100 -16.52 -35.18 17.48
N ALA A 101 -17.22 -36.20 16.98
CA ALA A 101 -17.88 -37.18 17.84
C ALA A 101 -16.82 -38.07 18.54
N VAL A 102 -17.12 -38.48 19.77
CA VAL A 102 -16.32 -39.47 20.50
C VAL A 102 -16.90 -40.85 20.18
N ASP A 103 -16.33 -41.47 19.14
CA ASP A 103 -16.66 -42.82 18.68
C ASP A 103 -15.38 -43.65 18.45
N GLU A 104 -15.51 -44.82 17.85
CA GLU A 104 -14.40 -45.70 17.51
C GLU A 104 -13.44 -45.13 16.43
N HIS A 105 -13.88 -44.11 15.70
CA HIS A 105 -13.09 -43.44 14.66
C HIS A 105 -12.28 -42.27 15.21
N LEU A 106 -12.63 -41.75 16.39
CA LEU A 106 -11.86 -40.69 17.04
C LEU A 106 -10.45 -41.19 17.37
N ARG A 107 -9.43 -40.51 16.83
CA ARG A 107 -8.01 -40.79 17.01
C ARG A 107 -7.26 -39.50 17.32
N GLY A 108 -6.51 -39.50 18.42
CA GLY A 108 -5.53 -38.47 18.73
C GLY A 108 -4.11 -38.98 18.43
N SER A 109 -3.32 -38.21 17.71
CA SER A 109 -1.91 -38.54 17.44
C SER A 109 -1.00 -37.36 17.75
N LEU A 110 -0.01 -37.56 18.62
CA LEU A 110 1.14 -36.66 18.74
C LEU A 110 2.11 -36.99 17.61
N LEU A 111 2.40 -36.03 16.75
CA LEU A 111 3.31 -36.20 15.61
C LEU A 111 4.28 -35.02 15.51
N VAL A 112 5.45 -35.29 14.94
CA VAL A 112 6.44 -34.25 14.61
C VAL A 112 6.38 -34.01 13.12
N LEU A 113 6.01 -32.80 12.71
CA LEU A 113 5.94 -32.43 11.29
C LEU A 113 7.27 -31.79 10.86
N THR A 114 7.89 -32.37 9.84
CA THR A 114 9.10 -31.81 9.21
C THR A 114 8.71 -30.91 8.05
N TYR A 115 9.09 -29.63 8.12
CA TYR A 115 8.93 -28.66 7.03
C TYR A 115 10.11 -28.69 6.06
N GLN A 116 9.94 -28.12 4.85
CA GLN A 116 10.89 -28.15 3.71
C GLN A 116 12.34 -27.68 3.97
N HIS A 117 12.67 -27.22 5.19
CA HIS A 117 14.00 -26.73 5.57
C HIS A 117 14.52 -27.44 6.85
N GLY A 118 14.02 -28.65 7.13
CA GLY A 118 14.41 -29.45 8.29
C GLY A 118 13.92 -28.87 9.62
N PHE A 119 12.89 -28.02 9.59
CA PHE A 119 12.25 -27.54 10.81
C PHE A 119 11.23 -28.57 11.26
N GLU A 120 11.47 -29.13 12.44
CA GLU A 120 10.58 -30.09 13.09
C GLU A 120 9.72 -29.36 14.11
N VAL A 121 8.40 -29.54 14.01
CA VAL A 121 7.44 -28.93 14.92
C VAL A 121 6.48 -30.01 15.42
N PRO A 122 6.41 -30.23 16.74
CA PRO A 122 5.42 -31.13 17.33
C PRO A 122 3.99 -30.58 17.19
N TYR A 123 3.07 -31.47 16.87
CA TYR A 123 1.64 -31.24 16.74
C TYR A 123 0.84 -32.34 17.43
N LEU A 124 -0.27 -31.94 18.05
CA LEU A 124 -1.36 -32.87 18.35
C LEU A 124 -2.37 -32.80 17.23
N VAL A 125 -2.65 -33.93 16.60
CA VAL A 125 -3.69 -34.11 15.59
C VAL A 125 -4.85 -34.87 16.20
N VAL A 126 -6.07 -34.40 15.98
CA VAL A 126 -7.29 -35.10 16.37
C VAL A 126 -8.15 -35.27 15.13
N ASP A 127 -8.39 -36.52 14.77
CA ASP A 127 -9.17 -36.95 13.61
C ASP A 127 -10.30 -37.90 14.04
N GLY A 128 -11.34 -38.03 13.22
CA GLY A 128 -12.52 -38.85 13.50
C GLY A 128 -13.75 -38.39 12.73
N THR A 129 -14.94 -38.76 13.20
CA THR A 129 -16.22 -38.37 12.57
C THR A 129 -16.47 -36.87 12.75
N GLY A 130 -16.00 -36.07 11.80
CA GLY A 130 -16.09 -34.61 11.81
C GLY A 130 -15.00 -33.96 10.97
N ARG A 131 -14.71 -32.67 11.25
CA ARG A 131 -13.56 -31.98 10.65
C ARG A 131 -12.35 -32.12 11.57
N PRO A 132 -11.22 -32.71 11.11
CA PRO A 132 -10.03 -32.86 11.95
C PRO A 132 -9.47 -31.51 12.37
N PHE A 133 -8.72 -31.49 13.46
CA PHE A 133 -7.99 -30.31 13.91
C PHE A 133 -6.59 -30.63 14.39
N ARG A 134 -5.74 -29.60 14.44
CA ARG A 134 -4.37 -29.68 14.94
C ARG A 134 -4.11 -28.60 15.98
N LEU A 135 -3.29 -28.93 16.97
CA LEU A 135 -2.71 -28.01 17.94
C LEU A 135 -1.20 -28.04 17.79
N ASN A 136 -0.54 -26.89 17.91
CA ASN A 136 0.92 -26.78 17.73
C ASN A 136 1.60 -26.40 19.05
N VAL A 137 2.91 -26.69 19.13
CA VAL A 137 3.69 -26.31 20.31
C VAL A 137 3.98 -24.81 20.45
N GLU A 138 3.71 -24.03 19.41
CA GLU A 138 3.82 -22.56 19.51
C GLU A 138 2.73 -21.97 20.42
N MET A 139 1.59 -22.65 20.54
CA MET A 139 0.44 -22.23 21.33
C MET A 139 0.22 -23.07 22.59
N TRP A 140 0.68 -24.32 22.59
CA TRP A 140 0.49 -25.28 23.68
C TRP A 140 1.85 -25.85 24.10
N SER A 141 2.09 -26.07 25.39
CA SER A 141 3.31 -26.79 25.77
C SER A 141 3.22 -28.25 25.35
N GLU A 142 4.36 -28.93 25.20
CA GLU A 142 4.39 -30.37 24.91
C GLU A 142 3.65 -31.16 26.00
N ASP A 143 3.88 -30.82 27.28
CA ASP A 143 3.15 -31.36 28.43
C ASP A 143 1.63 -31.15 28.33
N ASP A 144 1.19 -30.00 27.79
CA ASP A 144 -0.22 -29.71 27.59
C ASP A 144 -0.82 -30.56 26.47
N LEU A 145 -0.09 -30.76 25.37
CA LEU A 145 -0.51 -31.64 24.29
C LEU A 145 -0.61 -33.09 24.77
N GLU A 146 0.36 -33.55 25.57
CA GLU A 146 0.33 -34.85 26.24
C GLU A 146 -0.81 -34.96 27.27
N ALA A 147 -1.13 -33.88 27.97
CA ALA A 147 -2.27 -33.86 28.88
C ALA A 147 -3.60 -33.97 28.12
N ILE A 148 -3.75 -33.28 26.99
CA ILE A 148 -4.96 -33.33 26.16
C ILE A 148 -5.12 -34.71 25.54
N ILE A 149 -4.07 -35.27 24.93
CA ILE A 149 -4.16 -36.56 24.23
C ILE A 149 -4.51 -37.71 25.18
N ARG A 150 -4.03 -37.67 26.44
CA ARG A 150 -4.38 -38.67 27.48
C ARG A 150 -5.87 -38.70 27.84
N HIS A 151 -6.62 -37.65 27.52
CA HIS A 151 -8.07 -37.61 27.73
C HIS A 151 -8.86 -38.06 26.49
N LEU A 152 -8.18 -38.44 25.40
CA LEU A 152 -8.80 -39.03 24.22
C LEU A 152 -8.82 -40.57 24.34
N PRO A 153 -9.93 -41.23 23.98
CA PRO A 153 -10.09 -42.67 24.18
C PRO A 153 -9.13 -43.51 23.34
N ASN A 154 -8.90 -43.14 22.08
CA ASN A 154 -7.88 -43.77 21.23
C ASN A 154 -6.78 -42.76 20.96
N HIS A 155 -5.59 -43.02 21.48
CA HIS A 155 -4.43 -42.18 21.25
C HIS A 155 -3.19 -42.97 20.87
N ALA A 156 -2.37 -42.37 20.02
CA ALA A 156 -1.05 -42.86 19.67
C ALA A 156 -0.03 -41.72 19.77
N SER A 157 1.21 -42.06 20.13
CA SER A 157 2.34 -41.14 20.00
C SER A 157 3.19 -41.63 18.85
N ALA A 158 3.32 -40.84 17.79
CA ALA A 158 4.27 -41.11 16.72
C ALA A 158 5.66 -40.70 17.20
N SER A 159 6.60 -41.64 17.21
CA SER A 159 7.99 -41.43 17.61
C SER A 159 8.85 -40.86 16.49
N GLU A 160 8.40 -40.95 15.23
CA GLU A 160 9.18 -40.54 14.06
C GLU A 160 8.62 -39.27 13.40
N PRO A 161 9.49 -38.34 12.97
CA PRO A 161 9.08 -37.17 12.21
C PRO A 161 8.48 -37.56 10.85
N LEU A 162 7.32 -36.98 10.54
CA LEU A 162 6.60 -37.19 9.29
C LEU A 162 6.71 -35.93 8.41
N ASP A 163 6.91 -36.14 7.11
CA ASP A 163 6.85 -35.06 6.12
C ASP A 163 5.39 -34.68 5.81
N ALA A 164 5.17 -33.44 5.35
CA ALA A 164 3.86 -32.90 5.05
C ALA A 164 3.05 -33.74 4.06
N ALA A 165 3.73 -34.36 3.08
CA ALA A 165 3.09 -35.25 2.11
C ALA A 165 2.55 -36.54 2.75
N THR A 166 3.25 -37.07 3.74
CA THR A 166 2.82 -38.27 4.50
C THR A 166 1.66 -37.92 5.42
N VAL A 167 1.75 -36.79 6.13
CA VAL A 167 0.68 -36.32 7.04
C VAL A 167 -0.62 -36.02 6.28
N GLU A 168 -0.57 -35.41 5.10
CA GLU A 168 -1.78 -35.16 4.30
C GLU A 168 -2.39 -36.46 3.74
N ARG A 169 -1.58 -37.51 3.53
CA ARG A 169 -2.07 -38.82 3.10
C ARG A 169 -2.76 -39.56 4.24
N GLU A 170 -2.24 -39.43 5.46
CA GLU A 170 -2.79 -40.07 6.66
C GLU A 170 -3.99 -39.30 7.22
N PHE A 171 -3.96 -37.96 7.15
CA PHE A 171 -4.98 -37.05 7.67
C PHE A 171 -5.38 -36.01 6.60
N PRO A 172 -6.22 -36.37 5.62
CA PRO A 172 -6.56 -35.48 4.52
C PRO A 172 -7.30 -34.23 5.00
N GLY A 173 -6.88 -33.06 4.49
CA GLY A 173 -7.49 -31.77 4.83
C GLY A 173 -7.00 -31.15 6.13
N LEU A 174 -6.06 -31.78 6.83
CA LEU A 174 -5.50 -31.27 8.09
C LEU A 174 -4.56 -30.08 7.87
N LEU A 175 -3.67 -30.17 6.88
CA LEU A 175 -2.65 -29.16 6.66
C LEU A 175 -3.23 -27.96 5.89
N PRO A 176 -2.91 -26.71 6.28
CA PRO A 176 -3.32 -25.55 5.49
C PRO A 176 -2.58 -25.51 4.14
N PHE A 177 -3.15 -24.80 3.17
CA PHE A 177 -2.56 -24.63 1.84
C PHE A 177 -1.10 -24.12 1.90
N SER A 178 -0.79 -23.25 2.86
CA SER A 178 0.57 -22.72 3.07
C SER A 178 1.59 -23.80 3.41
N THR A 179 1.19 -24.89 4.07
CA THR A 179 2.07 -26.02 4.37
C THR A 179 2.15 -27.02 3.21
N ARG A 180 1.07 -27.19 2.44
CA ARG A 180 1.06 -28.11 1.27
C ARG A 180 1.81 -27.55 0.07
N HIS A 181 1.70 -26.24 -0.16
CA HIS A 181 2.31 -25.57 -1.31
C HIS A 181 3.09 -24.32 -0.88
N PRO A 182 4.20 -24.49 -0.14
CA PRO A 182 4.95 -23.37 0.42
C PRO A 182 5.42 -22.39 -0.66
N ASN A 183 5.90 -22.88 -1.81
CA ASN A 183 6.33 -22.01 -2.92
C ASN A 183 5.18 -21.20 -3.51
N ARG A 184 4.01 -21.82 -3.73
CA ARG A 184 2.83 -21.11 -4.28
C ARG A 184 2.28 -20.09 -3.30
N PHE A 185 2.27 -20.44 -2.01
CA PHE A 185 1.87 -19.53 -0.95
C PHE A 185 2.84 -18.35 -0.83
N ALA A 186 4.16 -18.59 -0.91
CA ALA A 186 5.16 -17.54 -0.89
C ALA A 186 4.99 -16.57 -2.08
N VAL A 187 4.79 -17.09 -3.30
CA VAL A 187 4.51 -16.25 -4.48
C VAL A 187 3.23 -15.43 -4.29
N ALA A 188 2.14 -16.04 -3.84
CA ALA A 188 0.88 -15.35 -3.60
C ALA A 188 1.02 -14.27 -2.50
N PHE A 189 1.76 -14.57 -1.43
CA PHE A 189 2.02 -13.64 -0.35
C PHE A 189 2.87 -12.44 -0.80
N VAL A 190 3.93 -12.68 -1.58
CA VAL A 190 4.75 -11.62 -2.17
C VAL A 190 3.91 -10.74 -3.10
N ALA A 191 3.13 -11.34 -4.00
CA ALA A 191 2.26 -10.59 -4.90
C ALA A 191 1.23 -9.73 -4.14
N ALA A 192 0.57 -10.29 -3.12
CA ALA A 192 -0.36 -9.55 -2.28
C ALA A 192 0.33 -8.41 -1.51
N THR A 193 1.55 -8.64 -1.01
CA THR A 193 2.33 -7.62 -0.30
C THR A 193 2.70 -6.46 -1.23
N VAL A 194 3.17 -6.76 -2.45
CA VAL A 194 3.47 -5.75 -3.47
C VAL A 194 2.24 -4.91 -3.80
N ALA A 195 1.07 -5.56 -4.00
CA ALA A 195 -0.17 -4.85 -4.26
C ALA A 195 -0.56 -3.89 -3.12
N VAL A 196 -0.40 -4.31 -1.86
CA VAL A 196 -0.66 -3.45 -0.69
C VAL A 196 0.32 -2.28 -0.65
N VAL A 197 1.62 -2.51 -0.89
CA VAL A 197 2.62 -1.44 -0.92
C VAL A 197 2.30 -0.41 -1.99
N ILE A 198 1.91 -0.85 -3.19
CA ILE A 198 1.49 0.04 -4.27
C ILE A 198 0.24 0.84 -3.86
N ALA A 199 -0.78 0.16 -3.31
CA ALA A 199 -2.00 0.83 -2.89
C ALA A 199 -1.75 1.87 -1.79
N VAL A 200 -0.92 1.54 -0.80
CA VAL A 200 -0.50 2.49 0.24
C VAL A 200 0.31 3.63 -0.37
N GLY A 201 1.21 3.34 -1.30
CA GLY A 201 1.97 4.36 -2.03
C GLY A 201 1.04 5.35 -2.73
N VAL A 202 0.04 4.87 -3.47
CA VAL A 202 -0.98 5.69 -4.15
C VAL A 202 -1.78 6.54 -3.16
N VAL A 203 -2.21 5.95 -2.04
CA VAL A 203 -2.95 6.69 -1.00
C VAL A 203 -2.07 7.74 -0.35
N VAL A 204 -0.82 7.42 -0.02
CA VAL A 204 0.12 8.39 0.55
C VAL A 204 0.37 9.51 -0.44
N THR A 205 0.65 9.21 -1.71
CA THR A 205 0.85 10.25 -2.73
C THR A 205 -0.39 11.12 -2.91
N ALA A 206 -1.59 10.54 -2.86
CA ALA A 206 -2.84 11.30 -2.94
C ALA A 206 -3.03 12.21 -1.71
N VAL A 207 -2.77 11.69 -0.52
CA VAL A 207 -2.95 12.42 0.75
C VAL A 207 -1.84 13.44 1.00
N THR A 208 -0.61 13.21 0.53
CA THR A 208 0.48 14.18 0.62
C THR A 208 0.38 15.24 -0.46
N ALA A 209 -0.12 14.89 -1.65
CA ALA A 209 -0.47 15.89 -2.65
C ALA A 209 -1.55 16.86 -2.13
N GLU A 210 -2.42 16.43 -1.21
CA GLU A 210 -3.38 17.31 -0.53
C GLU A 210 -2.79 18.07 0.67
N ARG A 211 -1.58 17.74 1.16
CA ARG A 211 -1.05 18.26 2.43
C ARG A 211 0.05 19.32 2.28
N ASP A 212 0.56 19.53 1.07
CA ASP A 212 1.50 20.62 0.78
C ASP A 212 0.79 21.96 0.48
N ASP A 213 -0.55 22.01 0.60
CA ASP A 213 -1.35 23.24 0.41
C ASP A 213 -1.95 23.83 1.72
N ASP A 214 -1.56 23.33 2.91
CA ASP A 214 -2.04 23.88 4.19
C ASP A 214 -1.10 25.01 4.71
N GLU A 215 -1.08 26.14 4.00
CA GLU A 215 -0.89 27.43 4.68
C GLU A 215 -2.18 27.77 5.46
N GLU A 216 -1.99 28.06 6.74
CA GLU A 216 -3.00 28.39 7.76
C GLU A 216 -4.11 29.35 7.27
N TYR A 217 -5.27 28.81 6.87
CA TYR A 217 -6.48 29.58 6.60
C TYR A 217 -7.53 29.33 7.70
N GLU A 218 -7.86 30.39 8.45
CA GLU A 218 -9.02 30.39 9.34
C GLU A 218 -10.30 30.08 8.53
N PRO A 219 -11.25 29.26 9.05
CA PRO A 219 -12.45 28.91 8.31
C PRO A 219 -13.40 30.10 8.25
N VAL A 220 -13.23 30.96 7.23
CA VAL A 220 -14.25 31.90 6.80
C VAL A 220 -15.28 31.10 6.01
N ALA A 221 -16.52 31.13 6.48
CA ALA A 221 -17.64 30.49 5.81
C ALA A 221 -17.81 31.05 4.38
N THR A 222 -17.33 30.32 3.38
CA THR A 222 -17.49 30.71 1.97
C THR A 222 -18.92 30.42 1.54
N VAL A 223 -19.75 31.46 1.62
CA VAL A 223 -21.01 31.56 0.89
C VAL A 223 -20.65 31.42 -0.59
N THR A 224 -21.03 30.30 -1.23
CA THR A 224 -20.85 30.12 -2.67
C THR A 224 -21.77 31.13 -3.39
N PRO A 225 -21.25 32.19 -4.05
CA PRO A 225 -22.09 33.02 -4.88
C PRO A 225 -22.41 32.20 -6.13
N SER A 226 -23.65 31.75 -6.21
CA SER A 226 -24.23 31.23 -7.45
C SER A 226 -24.31 32.42 -8.41
N VAL A 227 -23.85 32.20 -9.65
CA VAL A 227 -23.70 33.18 -10.75
C VAL A 227 -22.30 33.80 -10.82
N ARG A 228 -21.36 33.08 -11.45
CA ARG A 228 -20.16 33.68 -12.04
C ARG A 228 -20.60 34.49 -13.26
N PRO A 229 -20.30 35.80 -13.35
CA PRO A 229 -20.57 36.58 -14.57
C PRO A 229 -19.84 35.99 -15.77
N ASP A 230 -20.32 36.29 -16.97
CA ASP A 230 -19.72 35.88 -18.25
C ASP A 230 -18.42 36.65 -18.47
N LEU A 231 -17.34 36.19 -17.83
CA LEU A 231 -16.00 36.81 -17.74
C LEU A 231 -15.18 36.71 -19.04
N SER A 232 -15.82 36.49 -20.20
CA SER A 232 -15.21 36.03 -21.45
C SER A 232 -14.67 37.10 -22.41
N ARG A 233 -14.72 38.41 -22.07
CA ARG A 233 -14.52 39.47 -23.09
C ARG A 233 -13.22 40.28 -23.07
N GLU A 234 -12.63 40.63 -21.93
CA GLU A 234 -11.47 41.56 -21.91
C GLU A 234 -10.14 40.94 -21.45
N ALA A 235 -10.14 40.15 -20.36
CA ALA A 235 -8.96 39.35 -19.97
C ALA A 235 -8.57 38.32 -21.06
N ASP A 236 -9.58 37.78 -21.75
CA ASP A 236 -9.47 36.85 -22.87
C ASP A 236 -8.70 37.44 -24.05
N GLY A 237 -8.75 38.75 -24.26
CA GLY A 237 -8.25 39.36 -25.50
C GLY A 237 -6.73 39.26 -25.67
N ARG A 238 -5.95 39.56 -24.62
CA ARG A 238 -4.48 39.54 -24.70
C ARG A 238 -3.92 38.15 -24.50
N GLN A 239 -4.47 37.39 -23.54
CA GLN A 239 -4.02 36.03 -23.25
C GLN A 239 -4.30 35.09 -24.43
N ASN A 240 -5.51 35.11 -24.99
CA ASN A 240 -5.84 34.27 -26.16
C ASN A 240 -5.03 34.67 -27.39
N ARG A 241 -4.68 35.96 -27.55
CA ARG A 241 -3.78 36.42 -28.63
C ARG A 241 -2.36 35.92 -28.45
N LEU A 242 -1.80 36.04 -27.25
CA LEU A 242 -0.46 35.53 -26.95
C LEU A 242 -0.41 34.02 -27.17
N GLN A 243 -1.42 33.30 -26.67
CA GLN A 243 -1.57 31.86 -26.88
C GLN A 243 -1.63 31.52 -28.38
N ALA A 244 -2.53 32.12 -29.14
CA ALA A 244 -2.67 31.83 -30.57
C ALA A 244 -1.38 32.15 -31.34
N ASP A 245 -0.65 33.20 -30.94
CA ASP A 245 0.65 33.51 -31.52
C ASP A 245 1.70 32.43 -31.20
N VAL A 246 1.80 31.97 -29.95
CA VAL A 246 2.73 30.90 -29.56
C VAL A 246 2.36 29.58 -30.23
N GLN A 247 1.08 29.20 -30.26
CA GLN A 247 0.62 27.97 -30.89
C GLN A 247 0.99 27.92 -32.37
N ARG A 248 0.72 29.02 -33.10
CA ARG A 248 1.04 29.18 -34.53
C ARG A 248 2.54 29.17 -34.83
N LEU A 249 3.37 29.65 -33.90
CA LEU A 249 4.82 29.65 -34.06
C LEU A 249 5.42 28.26 -33.80
N LEU A 250 4.80 27.48 -32.90
CA LEU A 250 5.39 26.23 -32.41
C LEU A 250 4.79 24.95 -33.00
N GLY A 251 3.67 25.01 -33.71
CA GLY A 251 3.06 23.85 -34.36
C GLY A 251 1.88 24.22 -35.26
N GLU A 252 1.26 23.22 -35.88
CA GLU A 252 0.00 23.40 -36.61
C GLU A 252 -1.17 23.48 -35.62
N ASP A 253 -2.23 24.22 -35.95
CA ASP A 253 -3.35 24.47 -35.03
C ASP A 253 -4.07 23.18 -34.59
N ASP A 254 -4.07 22.14 -35.44
CA ASP A 254 -4.75 20.86 -35.20
C ASP A 254 -4.01 19.93 -34.22
N ASP A 255 -2.76 20.25 -33.87
CA ASP A 255 -1.91 19.42 -33.00
C ASP A 255 -2.06 19.76 -31.50
N TRP A 256 -2.86 20.78 -31.16
CA TRP A 256 -2.98 21.29 -29.80
C TRP A 256 -4.23 20.78 -29.10
N SER A 257 -4.05 20.18 -27.93
CA SER A 257 -5.12 19.91 -26.98
C SER A 257 -5.12 20.95 -25.84
N SER A 258 -6.31 21.44 -25.49
CA SER A 258 -6.51 22.36 -24.38
C SER A 258 -7.01 21.64 -23.14
N GLN A 259 -6.45 21.98 -21.97
CA GLN A 259 -7.07 21.61 -20.70
C GLN A 259 -8.17 22.60 -20.31
N ASP A 260 -9.07 22.18 -19.42
CA ASP A 260 -10.07 23.08 -18.86
C ASP A 260 -9.39 24.26 -18.14
N PRO A 261 -9.86 25.51 -18.36
CA PRO A 261 -9.27 26.67 -17.71
C PRO A 261 -9.37 26.54 -16.18
N THR A 262 -8.26 26.78 -15.51
CA THR A 262 -8.22 26.86 -14.05
C THR A 262 -8.34 28.32 -13.64
N ILE A 263 -9.24 28.62 -12.70
CA ILE A 263 -9.43 29.96 -12.15
C ILE A 263 -8.90 29.97 -10.72
N ARG A 264 -7.97 30.88 -10.43
CA ARG A 264 -7.38 31.10 -9.11
C ARG A 264 -7.84 32.46 -8.57
N ASP A 265 -8.28 32.48 -7.32
CA ASP A 265 -8.61 33.72 -6.63
C ASP A 265 -7.32 34.44 -6.20
N CYS A 266 -7.26 35.74 -6.43
CA CYS A 266 -6.16 36.59 -5.99
C CYS A 266 -6.44 37.14 -4.58
N ALA A 267 -5.38 37.57 -3.89
CA ALA A 267 -5.48 38.06 -2.50
C ALA A 267 -6.37 39.30 -2.33
N ASP A 268 -6.57 40.07 -3.40
CA ASP A 268 -7.42 41.27 -3.42
C ASP A 268 -8.88 40.98 -3.82
N GLY A 269 -9.26 39.72 -3.97
CA GLY A 269 -10.60 39.29 -4.40
C GLY A 269 -10.82 39.41 -5.91
N SER A 270 -9.79 39.76 -6.67
CA SER A 270 -9.77 39.58 -8.13
C SER A 270 -9.52 38.12 -8.49
N TYR A 271 -9.54 37.77 -9.77
CA TYR A 271 -9.27 36.40 -10.22
C TYR A 271 -8.20 36.37 -11.31
N GLN A 272 -7.61 35.20 -11.45
CA GLN A 272 -6.56 34.90 -12.39
C GLN A 272 -6.92 33.64 -13.17
N ARG A 273 -6.70 33.67 -14.48
CA ARG A 273 -7.00 32.57 -15.39
C ARG A 273 -5.71 31.91 -15.84
N ILE A 274 -5.59 30.63 -15.50
CA ILE A 274 -4.50 29.76 -15.93
C ILE A 274 -5.02 28.89 -17.07
N LEU A 275 -4.29 28.90 -18.16
CA LEU A 275 -4.58 28.08 -19.32
C LEU A 275 -3.37 27.25 -19.72
N THR A 276 -3.59 25.96 -19.96
CA THR A 276 -2.56 25.01 -20.33
C THR A 276 -2.96 24.30 -21.62
N TRP A 277 -2.03 24.27 -22.57
CA TRP A 277 -2.16 23.52 -23.82
C TRP A 277 -0.97 22.62 -24.01
N THR A 278 -1.23 21.47 -24.61
CA THR A 278 -0.22 20.48 -24.93
C THR A 278 -0.27 20.24 -26.43
N ASN A 279 0.90 20.30 -27.08
CA ASN A 279 1.04 19.87 -28.46
C ASN A 279 1.23 18.34 -28.48
N ASP A 280 0.25 17.63 -29.00
CA ASP A 280 0.20 16.16 -29.03
C ASP A 280 1.04 15.57 -30.17
N ALA A 281 1.58 16.40 -31.06
CA ALA A 281 2.50 16.01 -32.13
C ALA A 281 3.96 16.22 -31.68
N PRO A 282 4.65 15.17 -31.21
CA PRO A 282 6.00 15.32 -30.68
C PRO A 282 6.95 15.85 -31.75
N ARG A 283 7.64 16.95 -31.44
CA ARG A 283 8.72 17.50 -32.27
C ARG A 283 10.06 16.95 -31.79
N GLU A 284 10.93 16.57 -32.72
CA GLU A 284 12.24 16.00 -32.35
C GLU A 284 13.09 16.95 -31.50
N ARG A 285 13.04 18.26 -31.77
CA ARG A 285 13.77 19.29 -31.03
C ARG A 285 13.10 20.65 -31.08
N TYR A 286 13.23 21.39 -29.97
CA TYR A 286 12.90 22.79 -29.84
C TYR A 286 14.19 23.63 -29.93
N THR A 287 14.27 24.50 -30.94
CA THR A 287 15.51 25.16 -31.37
C THR A 287 15.66 26.59 -30.82
N GLN A 288 16.83 27.19 -30.99
CA GLN A 288 17.05 28.62 -30.65
C GLN A 288 16.21 29.56 -31.52
N ASP A 289 15.85 29.16 -32.74
CA ASP A 289 14.97 29.95 -33.62
C ASP A 289 13.55 29.96 -33.06
N ASP A 290 13.02 28.79 -32.64
CA ASP A 290 11.71 28.69 -31.98
C ASP A 290 11.67 29.55 -30.70
N ARG A 291 12.77 29.58 -29.92
CA ARG A 291 12.89 30.48 -28.77
C ARG A 291 12.79 31.95 -29.16
N GLN A 292 13.44 32.37 -30.24
CA GLN A 292 13.39 33.78 -30.68
C GLN A 292 11.97 34.19 -31.08
N ASP A 293 11.26 33.29 -31.74
CA ASP A 293 9.86 33.48 -32.15
C ASP A 293 8.95 33.64 -30.91
N VAL A 294 9.07 32.75 -29.92
CA VAL A 294 8.32 32.87 -28.66
C VAL A 294 8.70 34.13 -27.89
N ALA A 295 9.99 34.48 -27.85
CA ALA A 295 10.45 35.71 -27.20
C ALA A 295 9.89 36.97 -27.88
N GLU A 296 9.66 36.96 -29.19
CA GLU A 296 8.99 38.05 -29.88
C GLU A 296 7.50 38.13 -29.55
N ALA A 297 6.79 37.00 -29.52
CA ALA A 297 5.39 36.96 -29.09
C ALA A 297 5.21 37.43 -27.64
N ALA A 298 6.06 36.95 -26.73
CA ALA A 298 6.10 37.35 -25.32
C ALA A 298 6.34 38.86 -25.16
N ARG A 299 7.32 39.42 -25.88
CA ARG A 299 7.60 40.87 -25.86
C ARG A 299 6.42 41.71 -26.35
N ARG A 300 5.70 41.27 -27.40
CA ARG A 300 4.49 41.95 -27.88
C ARG A 300 3.37 41.94 -26.85
N ALA A 301 3.34 40.94 -25.96
CA ALA A 301 2.41 40.87 -24.83
C ALA A 301 2.90 41.62 -23.57
N GLY A 302 4.09 42.24 -23.60
CA GLY A 302 4.68 42.95 -22.45
C GLY A 302 5.42 42.05 -21.46
N LEU A 303 5.64 40.77 -21.79
CA LEU A 303 6.36 39.84 -20.93
C LEU A 303 7.87 39.93 -21.16
N VAL A 304 8.66 39.72 -20.11
CA VAL A 304 10.13 39.74 -20.14
C VAL A 304 10.68 38.35 -19.83
N GLU A 305 11.70 37.91 -20.57
CA GLU A 305 12.39 36.62 -20.34
C GLU A 305 13.00 36.60 -18.93
N ARG A 306 12.71 35.53 -18.18
CA ARG A 306 13.20 35.32 -16.81
C ARG A 306 14.12 34.13 -16.71
N ASP A 307 13.74 33.03 -17.35
CA ASP A 307 14.48 31.79 -17.26
C ASP A 307 14.46 31.05 -18.59
N VAL A 308 15.55 30.36 -18.87
CA VAL A 308 15.77 29.56 -20.08
C VAL A 308 16.56 28.33 -19.70
N GLU A 309 15.91 27.17 -19.80
CA GLU A 309 16.53 25.88 -19.58
C GLU A 309 16.98 25.28 -20.90
N GLN A 310 18.20 24.72 -20.94
CA GLN A 310 18.79 24.14 -22.15
C GLN A 310 19.51 22.84 -21.83
N GLU A 311 19.38 21.86 -22.74
CA GLU A 311 20.16 20.63 -22.74
C GLU A 311 20.93 20.53 -24.07
N GLY A 312 22.22 20.89 -24.02
CA GLY A 312 23.03 21.05 -25.22
C GLY A 312 22.53 22.22 -26.07
N ASP A 313 22.16 21.96 -27.32
CA ASP A 313 21.62 22.97 -28.24
C ASP A 313 20.08 23.05 -28.22
N ALA A 314 19.41 22.15 -27.50
CA ALA A 314 17.97 22.10 -27.38
C ALA A 314 17.50 22.95 -26.19
N VAL A 315 16.44 23.73 -26.40
CA VAL A 315 15.78 24.49 -25.33
C VAL A 315 14.71 23.59 -24.70
N THR A 316 14.78 23.38 -23.39
CA THR A 316 13.88 22.47 -22.65
C THR A 316 12.81 23.22 -21.86
N GLY A 317 13.04 24.50 -21.57
CA GLY A 317 12.12 25.33 -20.79
C GLY A 317 12.32 26.82 -21.09
N LEU A 318 11.22 27.56 -21.16
CA LEU A 318 11.21 29.02 -21.27
C LEU A 318 10.21 29.61 -20.29
N ARG A 319 10.61 30.66 -19.59
CA ARG A 319 9.72 31.41 -18.69
C ARG A 319 9.79 32.91 -18.94
N TYR A 320 8.63 33.51 -19.17
CA TYR A 320 8.45 34.95 -19.31
C TYR A 320 7.48 35.47 -18.25
N LEU A 321 7.75 36.65 -17.71
CA LEU A 321 6.97 37.25 -16.63
C LEU A 321 6.91 38.78 -16.79
N ASP A 322 5.71 39.34 -16.64
CA ASP A 322 5.52 40.76 -16.38
C ASP A 322 5.75 41.02 -14.88
N ALA A 323 6.70 41.92 -14.56
CA ALA A 323 7.06 42.22 -13.18
C ALA A 323 5.96 42.97 -12.41
N GLU A 324 5.11 43.72 -13.11
CA GLU A 324 4.07 44.57 -12.52
C GLU A 324 2.77 43.79 -12.33
N THR A 325 2.37 43.04 -13.36
CA THR A 325 1.08 42.35 -13.37
C THR A 325 1.14 40.89 -12.94
N LEU A 326 2.36 40.34 -12.82
CA LEU A 326 2.62 38.92 -12.57
C LEU A 326 2.05 37.97 -13.64
N ALA A 327 1.57 38.49 -14.77
CA ALA A 327 1.20 37.66 -15.92
C ALA A 327 2.42 36.89 -16.42
N SER A 328 2.24 35.62 -16.78
CA SER A 328 3.35 34.77 -17.19
C SER A 328 3.04 33.88 -18.38
N LEU A 329 4.10 33.51 -19.09
CA LEU A 329 4.10 32.50 -20.15
C LEU A 329 5.23 31.52 -19.81
N GLN A 330 4.88 30.25 -19.72
CA GLN A 330 5.81 29.15 -19.54
C GLN A 330 5.67 28.18 -20.71
N VAL A 331 6.80 27.76 -21.27
CA VAL A 331 6.86 26.74 -22.32
C VAL A 331 7.81 25.65 -21.83
N ASP A 332 7.28 24.45 -21.60
CA ASP A 332 8.05 23.30 -21.15
C ASP A 332 8.10 22.24 -22.26
N VAL A 333 9.26 21.64 -22.45
CA VAL A 333 9.48 20.58 -23.44
C VAL A 333 9.96 19.33 -22.72
N SER A 334 9.13 18.29 -22.71
CA SER A 334 9.44 17.01 -22.07
C SER A 334 9.14 15.87 -23.04
N ASP A 335 10.11 15.00 -23.30
CA ASP A 335 9.99 13.88 -24.24
C ASP A 335 9.47 14.29 -25.65
N GLY A 336 9.81 15.50 -26.10
CA GLY A 336 9.37 16.06 -27.38
C GLY A 336 7.94 16.61 -27.38
N ILE A 337 7.21 16.50 -26.26
CA ILE A 337 5.89 17.08 -26.04
C ILE A 337 6.08 18.50 -25.50
N LEU A 338 5.39 19.45 -26.12
CA LEU A 338 5.47 20.86 -25.75
C LEU A 338 4.23 21.27 -24.99
N THR A 339 4.41 21.80 -23.78
CA THR A 339 3.33 22.31 -22.93
C THR A 339 3.48 23.82 -22.78
N VAL A 340 2.45 24.56 -23.17
CA VAL A 340 2.38 26.01 -23.01
C VAL A 340 1.40 26.32 -21.90
N THR A 341 1.87 26.99 -20.85
CA THR A 341 1.04 27.49 -19.76
C THR A 341 1.07 29.01 -19.77
N THR A 342 -0.10 29.64 -19.77
CA THR A 342 -0.23 31.09 -19.60
C THR A 342 -0.99 31.40 -18.33
N ASP A 343 -0.51 32.38 -17.59
CA ASP A 343 -1.14 32.90 -16.39
C ASP A 343 -1.51 34.36 -16.63
N SER A 344 -2.80 34.70 -16.49
CA SER A 344 -3.24 36.08 -16.67
C SER A 344 -2.74 36.98 -15.54
N ALA A 345 -2.85 38.29 -15.69
CA ALA A 345 -2.81 39.18 -14.53
C ALA A 345 -4.04 38.91 -13.64
N CYS A 346 -3.91 39.20 -12.35
CA CYS A 346 -5.07 39.34 -11.45
C CYS A 346 -5.97 40.47 -11.97
N SER A 347 -7.23 40.15 -12.31
CA SER A 347 -8.19 41.10 -12.87
C SER A 347 -9.52 41.06 -12.13
N SER A 348 -10.03 42.22 -11.73
CA SER A 348 -11.34 42.33 -11.08
C SER A 348 -12.44 42.26 -12.13
N ALA A 349 -13.54 41.55 -11.85
CA ALA A 349 -14.69 41.44 -12.75
C ALA A 349 -15.32 42.79 -13.18
N ASP A 350 -15.04 43.87 -12.45
CA ASP A 350 -15.60 45.21 -12.66
C ASP A 350 -14.73 46.15 -13.51
N GLN A 351 -13.55 45.72 -13.97
CA GLN A 351 -12.67 46.53 -14.82
C GLN A 351 -12.76 46.07 -16.29
N PRO A 352 -13.32 46.89 -17.20
CA PRO A 352 -13.20 46.67 -18.64
C PRO A 352 -11.76 46.91 -19.14
#